data_AF-O15527-F1
#
_entry.id   AF-O15527-F1
#
_cell.length_a   1.000
_cell.length_b   1.000
_cell.length_c   1.000
_cell.angle_alpha   90.00
_cell.angle_beta   90.00
_cell.angle_gamma   90.00
#
_symmetry.space_group_name_H-M   'P 1'
#
loop_
_entity.id
_entity.type
_entity.pdbx_description
1 polymer ?
#
loop_
_entity_poly.entity_id
_entity_poly.type
_entity_poly.pdbx_seq_one_letter_code
_entity_poly.pdbx_strand_id
1 'polypeptide(L)'
;MPARALLPRRMGHRTLASTPALWASIPCPRSELRLDLVLPSGQSFRWREQSPAHWSGVLADQVWTLTQTEEQLHCTVYRGDKSQASRPTPDELEAVRKYFQLDVTLAQLYHHWGSVDSHFQEVAQKFQGVRLLRQDPIECLFSFICSSNNNIARITGMVERLCQAFGPRLIQLDDVTYHGFPSLQALAGPEVEAHLRKLGLGYRARYVSASARAILEEQGGLAWLQQLRESSYEEAHKALCILPGVGTKVADCICLMALDKPQAVPVDVHMWHIAQRDYSWHPTTSQAKGPSPQTNKELGNFFRSLWGPYAGWAQAVLFSADLRQSRHAQEPPAKRRKGSKGPEG
;
A
#
# COMPACT_ATOMS: atom_id res chain seq x y z
N MET A 1 39.82 14.88 -33.98
CA MET A 1 40.06 14.62 -32.54
C MET A 1 38.69 14.50 -31.87
N PRO A 2 38.42 13.43 -31.11
CA PRO A 2 37.13 12.75 -31.11
C PRO A 2 36.04 13.51 -30.33
N ALA A 3 34.83 13.51 -30.89
CA ALA A 3 33.64 14.01 -30.24
C ALA A 3 33.42 13.25 -28.91
N ARG A 4 33.60 13.96 -27.79
CA ARG A 4 33.15 13.49 -26.48
C ARG A 4 31.63 13.31 -26.54
N ALA A 5 31.19 12.06 -26.64
CA ALA A 5 29.80 11.71 -26.35
C ALA A 5 29.51 12.12 -24.91
N LEU A 6 28.71 13.18 -24.74
CA LEU A 6 28.17 13.59 -23.45
C LEU A 6 27.34 12.42 -22.92
N LEU A 7 27.84 11.77 -21.86
CA LEU A 7 27.05 10.84 -21.06
C LEU A 7 25.73 11.52 -20.70
N PRO A 8 24.57 10.86 -20.86
CA PRO A 8 23.30 11.43 -20.41
C PRO A 8 23.45 11.77 -18.92
N ARG A 9 23.16 13.02 -18.54
CA ARG A 9 23.20 13.46 -17.14
C ARG A 9 22.37 12.46 -16.32
N ARG A 10 23.03 11.60 -15.54
CA ARG A 10 22.35 10.65 -14.65
C ARG A 10 21.48 11.48 -13.71
N MET A 11 20.16 11.35 -13.86
CA MET A 11 19.22 11.88 -12.87
C MET A 11 19.30 11.00 -11.63
N GLY A 12 19.53 11.61 -10.47
CA GLY A 12 19.46 10.93 -9.19
C GLY A 12 18.12 11.18 -8.49
N HIS A 13 17.87 10.43 -7.42
CA HIS A 13 16.77 10.74 -6.52
C HIS A 13 16.97 12.13 -5.88
N ARG A 14 15.89 12.90 -5.83
CA ARG A 14 15.87 14.28 -5.33
C ARG A 14 15.61 14.23 -3.84
N THR A 15 16.29 15.10 -3.10
CA THR A 15 15.91 15.45 -1.74
C THR A 15 15.41 16.89 -1.72
N LEU A 16 14.61 17.24 -0.72
CA LEU A 16 14.11 18.61 -0.55
C LEU A 16 15.27 19.61 -0.45
N ALA A 17 16.36 19.21 0.22
CA ALA A 17 17.56 20.02 0.37
C ALA A 17 18.38 20.16 -0.93
N SER A 18 18.47 19.12 -1.76
CA SER A 18 19.32 19.15 -2.95
C SER A 18 18.72 19.92 -4.13
N THR A 19 17.39 19.98 -4.23
CA THR A 19 16.69 20.56 -5.39
C THR A 19 15.42 21.33 -5.00
N PRO A 20 15.47 22.26 -4.03
CA PRO A 20 14.28 22.88 -3.42
C PRO A 20 13.33 23.53 -4.44
N ALA A 21 13.86 24.10 -5.54
CA ALA A 21 13.07 24.73 -6.59
C ALA A 21 12.20 23.77 -7.41
N LEU A 22 12.37 22.45 -7.28
CA LEU A 22 11.59 21.41 -7.98
C LEU A 22 10.49 20.80 -7.11
N TRP A 23 10.33 21.27 -5.87
CA TRP A 23 9.31 20.80 -4.95
C TRP A 23 8.12 21.76 -4.88
N ALA A 24 6.93 21.21 -4.70
CA ALA A 24 5.75 21.92 -4.24
C ALA A 24 5.24 21.26 -2.95
N SER A 25 4.39 21.95 -2.19
CA SER A 25 3.86 21.43 -0.93
C SER A 25 2.34 21.41 -0.89
N ILE A 26 1.82 20.51 -0.07
CA ILE A 26 0.41 20.40 0.30
C ILE A 26 0.35 20.58 1.82
N PRO A 27 -0.48 21.51 2.35
CA PRO A 27 -0.74 21.60 3.78
C PRO A 27 -1.26 20.26 4.31
N CYS A 28 -0.49 19.62 5.18
CA CYS A 28 -0.77 18.27 5.67
C CYS A 28 0.02 18.05 6.97
N PRO A 29 -0.60 18.25 8.14
CA PRO A 29 0.06 18.01 9.42
C PRO A 29 0.35 16.51 9.61
N ARG A 30 1.34 16.19 10.45
CA ARG A 30 1.68 14.79 10.74
C ARG A 30 0.58 14.00 11.43
N SER A 31 -0.32 14.67 12.15
CA SER A 31 -1.53 14.06 12.70
C SER A 31 -2.43 13.49 11.61
N GLU A 32 -2.39 14.10 10.42
CA GLU A 32 -3.14 13.67 9.24
C GLU A 32 -2.35 12.62 8.44
N LEU A 33 -1.04 12.78 8.22
CA LEU A 33 -0.27 11.81 7.44
C LEU A 33 1.11 11.54 8.01
N ARG A 34 1.44 10.25 8.13
CA ARG A 34 2.80 9.77 8.39
C ARG A 34 3.25 8.83 7.28
N LEU A 35 4.04 9.35 6.33
CA LEU A 35 4.53 8.56 5.19
C LEU A 35 5.20 7.24 5.63
N ASP A 36 6.00 7.28 6.70
CA ASP A 36 6.73 6.14 7.26
C ASP A 36 5.84 5.07 7.93
N LEU A 37 4.60 5.43 8.26
CA LEU A 37 3.60 4.52 8.83
C LEU A 37 2.60 4.02 7.78
N VAL A 38 2.49 4.69 6.63
CA VAL A 38 1.52 4.36 5.58
C VAL A 38 2.18 3.61 4.43
N LEU A 39 3.22 4.17 3.82
CA LEU A 39 3.78 3.66 2.56
C LEU A 39 4.41 2.26 2.65
N PRO A 40 5.12 1.88 3.74
CA PRO A 40 5.68 0.53 3.87
C PRO A 40 4.75 -0.46 4.60
N SER A 41 3.50 -0.08 4.90
CA SER A 41 2.59 -0.85 5.79
C SER A 41 1.82 -1.97 5.10
N GLY A 42 2.08 -2.25 3.82
CA GLY A 42 1.39 -3.30 3.07
C GLY A 42 0.07 -2.87 2.43
N GLN A 43 -0.24 -1.57 2.41
CA GLN A 43 -1.33 -1.03 1.59
C GLN A 43 -0.93 -0.97 0.11
N SER A 44 0.15 -0.23 -0.18
CA SER A 44 0.80 -0.19 -1.49
C SER A 44 2.17 -0.87 -1.41
N PHE A 45 2.63 -1.40 -2.53
CA PHE A 45 3.91 -2.08 -2.66
C PHE A 45 4.89 -1.32 -3.56
N ARG A 46 4.57 -0.07 -3.92
CA ARG A 46 5.27 0.72 -4.94
C ARG A 46 6.24 1.78 -4.41
N TRP A 47 6.36 1.90 -3.09
CA TRP A 47 7.14 2.96 -2.45
C TRP A 47 8.40 2.42 -1.76
N ARG A 48 9.50 3.18 -1.85
CA ARG A 48 10.78 2.90 -1.20
C ARG A 48 11.35 4.17 -0.60
N GLU A 49 11.92 4.07 0.60
CA GLU A 49 12.68 5.15 1.21
C GLU A 49 14.10 5.18 0.62
N GLN A 50 14.27 5.80 -0.55
CA GLN A 50 15.54 5.83 -1.30
C GLN A 50 16.56 6.79 -0.67
N SER A 51 16.09 7.74 0.12
CA SER A 51 16.92 8.58 0.99
C SER A 51 16.16 8.76 2.32
N PRO A 52 16.85 8.99 3.45
CA PRO A 52 16.18 9.15 4.74
C PRO A 52 15.02 10.15 4.68
N ALA A 53 13.84 9.72 5.12
CA ALA A 53 12.56 10.42 5.07
C ALA A 53 12.03 10.79 3.66
N HIS A 54 12.60 10.23 2.58
CA HIS A 54 12.20 10.49 1.20
C HIS A 54 11.73 9.22 0.51
N TRP A 55 10.45 9.19 0.21
CA TRP A 55 9.76 8.03 -0.34
C TRP A 55 9.56 8.20 -1.84
N SER A 56 10.21 7.36 -2.63
CA SER A 56 10.07 7.35 -4.09
C SER A 56 9.23 6.17 -4.55
N GLY A 57 8.37 6.41 -5.53
CA GLY A 57 7.44 5.41 -6.03
C GLY A 57 6.71 5.87 -7.28
N VAL A 58 5.83 5.02 -7.80
CA VAL A 58 4.98 5.33 -8.95
C VAL A 58 3.58 5.67 -8.47
N LEU A 59 3.06 6.80 -8.93
CA LEU A 59 1.70 7.28 -8.68
C LEU A 59 1.19 7.87 -9.99
N ALA A 60 0.04 7.39 -10.46
CA ALA A 60 -0.57 7.78 -11.74
C ALA A 60 0.41 7.74 -12.92
N ASP A 61 1.11 6.60 -13.08
CA ASP A 61 2.12 6.36 -14.13
C ASP A 61 3.27 7.38 -14.21
N GLN A 62 3.47 8.16 -13.15
CA GLN A 62 4.61 9.06 -12.98
C GLN A 62 5.42 8.65 -11.76
N VAL A 63 6.72 8.92 -11.80
CA VAL A 63 7.59 8.74 -10.63
C VAL A 63 7.53 9.99 -9.77
N TRP A 64 7.35 9.77 -8.48
CA TRP A 64 7.28 10.81 -7.46
C TRP A 64 8.30 10.54 -6.37
N THR A 65 8.80 11.60 -5.74
CA THR A 65 9.42 11.53 -4.42
C THR A 65 8.63 12.40 -3.46
N LEU A 66 8.31 11.86 -2.30
CA LEU A 66 7.53 12.49 -1.25
C LEU A 66 8.35 12.58 0.04
N THR A 67 8.27 13.70 0.73
CA THR A 67 8.81 13.88 2.08
C THR A 67 7.89 14.81 2.87
N GLN A 68 8.06 14.90 4.19
CA GLN A 68 7.17 15.70 5.03
C GLN A 68 7.93 16.47 6.09
N THR A 69 7.47 17.70 6.35
CA THR A 69 7.81 18.46 7.57
C THR A 69 6.73 18.19 8.63
N GLU A 70 6.56 19.09 9.61
CA GLU A 70 5.51 18.93 10.62
C GLU A 70 4.12 19.25 10.04
N GLU A 71 4.04 20.24 9.16
CA GLU A 71 2.77 20.82 8.64
C GLU A 71 2.58 20.68 7.12
N GLN A 72 3.57 20.13 6.41
CA GLN A 72 3.55 20.08 4.94
C GLN A 72 4.01 18.71 4.42
N LEU A 73 3.26 18.21 3.43
CA LEU A 73 3.70 17.15 2.53
C LEU A 73 4.38 17.80 1.31
N HIS A 74 5.68 17.57 1.14
CA HIS A 74 6.46 18.03 0.00
C HIS A 74 6.47 16.97 -1.10
N CYS A 75 6.20 17.39 -2.33
CA CYS A 75 6.10 16.52 -3.49
C CYS A 75 7.03 17.00 -4.61
N THR A 76 7.69 16.07 -5.29
CA THR A 76 8.37 16.30 -6.58
C THR A 76 8.02 15.17 -7.54
N VAL A 77 7.86 15.50 -8.82
CA VAL A 77 7.55 14.54 -9.91
C VAL A 77 8.67 14.53 -10.96
N TYR A 78 8.88 13.37 -11.59
CA TYR A 78 9.85 13.18 -12.66
C TYR A 78 9.13 12.86 -13.97
N ARG A 79 9.33 13.70 -14.99
CA ARG A 79 8.64 13.62 -16.29
C ARG A 79 9.50 13.10 -17.45
N GLY A 80 10.70 12.59 -17.14
CA GLY A 80 11.66 12.14 -18.14
C GLY A 80 12.20 13.27 -19.02
N ASP A 81 12.89 12.91 -20.09
CA ASP A 81 13.60 13.85 -20.96
C ASP A 81 12.66 14.62 -21.91
N LYS A 82 11.37 14.26 -21.96
CA LYS A 82 10.36 14.88 -22.83
C LYS A 82 9.84 16.22 -22.32
N SER A 83 10.16 16.59 -21.08
CA SER A 83 9.69 17.83 -20.46
C SER A 83 10.79 18.44 -19.59
N GLN A 84 10.86 19.77 -19.53
CA GLN A 84 11.79 20.43 -18.61
C GLN A 84 11.42 20.11 -17.16
N ALA A 85 12.44 19.93 -16.31
CA ALA A 85 12.22 19.73 -14.89
C ALA A 85 11.56 20.98 -14.30
N SER A 86 10.39 20.79 -13.69
CA SER A 86 9.59 21.84 -13.07
C SER A 86 8.87 21.26 -11.85
N ARG A 87 8.39 22.15 -10.96
CA ARG A 87 7.55 21.76 -9.82
C ARG A 87 6.29 21.01 -10.28
N PRO A 88 5.69 20.18 -9.42
CA PRO A 88 4.35 19.66 -9.66
C PRO A 88 3.34 20.77 -9.99
N THR A 89 2.46 20.52 -10.96
CA THR A 89 1.33 21.41 -11.27
C THR A 89 0.23 21.25 -10.22
N PRO A 90 -0.73 22.19 -10.13
CA PRO A 90 -1.89 22.04 -9.25
C PRO A 90 -2.66 20.73 -9.48
N ASP A 91 -2.88 20.31 -10.73
CA ASP A 91 -3.59 19.06 -11.06
C ASP A 91 -2.79 17.81 -10.63
N GLU A 92 -1.47 17.84 -10.78
CA GLU A 92 -0.60 16.75 -10.32
C GLU A 92 -0.58 16.67 -8.77
N LEU A 93 -0.60 17.80 -8.07
CA LEU A 93 -0.76 17.80 -6.60
C LEU A 93 -2.13 17.29 -6.19
N GLU A 94 -3.20 17.61 -6.92
CA GLU A 94 -4.54 17.09 -6.65
C GLU A 94 -4.61 15.57 -6.82
N ALA A 95 -3.86 14.99 -7.77
CA ALA A 95 -3.71 13.54 -7.87
C ALA A 95 -3.07 12.94 -6.59
N VAL A 96 -2.07 13.60 -6.01
CA VAL A 96 -1.48 13.22 -4.71
C VAL A 96 -2.51 13.36 -3.58
N ARG A 97 -3.26 14.47 -3.53
CA ARG A 97 -4.32 14.68 -2.52
C ARG A 97 -5.36 13.57 -2.56
N LYS A 98 -5.82 13.18 -3.76
CA LYS A 98 -6.78 12.08 -3.96
C LYS A 98 -6.19 10.71 -3.59
N TYR A 99 -4.94 10.43 -3.95
CA TYR A 99 -4.27 9.17 -3.60
C TYR A 99 -4.16 8.98 -2.08
N PHE A 100 -3.86 10.05 -1.34
CA PHE A 100 -3.85 10.03 0.13
C PHE A 100 -5.21 10.37 0.76
N GLN A 101 -6.27 10.59 -0.03
CA GLN A 101 -7.61 10.94 0.47
C GLN A 101 -7.58 12.10 1.49
N LEU A 102 -6.85 13.17 1.19
CA LEU A 102 -6.60 14.27 2.13
C LEU A 102 -7.83 15.11 2.47
N ASP A 103 -8.96 14.91 1.78
CA ASP A 103 -10.23 15.55 2.11
C ASP A 103 -10.95 14.85 3.28
N VAL A 104 -10.56 13.62 3.63
CA VAL A 104 -11.02 12.93 4.84
C VAL A 104 -10.15 13.38 6.02
N THR A 105 -10.76 14.09 6.97
CA THR A 105 -10.09 14.54 8.19
C THR A 105 -9.83 13.36 9.13
N LEU A 106 -8.60 12.87 9.15
CA LEU A 106 -8.21 11.67 9.91
C LEU A 106 -8.36 11.89 11.42
N ALA A 107 -8.11 13.10 11.91
CA ALA A 107 -8.28 13.43 13.33
C ALA A 107 -9.72 13.16 13.83
N GLN A 108 -10.74 13.40 13.01
CA GLN A 108 -12.14 13.12 13.37
C GLN A 108 -12.39 11.62 13.49
N LEU A 109 -11.82 10.83 12.57
CA LEU A 109 -11.92 9.37 12.61
C LEU A 109 -11.22 8.79 13.85
N TYR A 110 -10.00 9.24 14.13
CA TYR A 110 -9.23 8.81 15.31
C TYR A 110 -9.98 9.14 16.61
N HIS A 111 -10.60 10.32 16.69
CA HIS A 111 -11.42 10.70 17.82
C HIS A 111 -12.62 9.76 17.99
N HIS A 112 -13.36 9.48 16.91
CA HIS A 112 -14.49 8.57 16.95
C HIS A 112 -14.08 7.16 17.40
N TRP A 113 -13.08 6.56 16.76
CA TRP A 113 -12.64 5.21 17.11
C TRP A 113 -12.12 5.12 18.54
N GLY A 114 -11.34 6.11 18.99
CA GLY A 114 -10.88 6.16 20.38
C GLY A 114 -12.02 6.31 21.40
N SER A 115 -13.16 6.91 21.01
CA SER A 115 -14.33 7.06 21.90
C SER A 115 -15.13 5.77 22.11
N VAL A 116 -15.07 4.83 21.16
CA VAL A 116 -15.80 3.56 21.20
C VAL A 116 -14.89 2.36 21.51
N ASP A 117 -13.57 2.56 21.48
CA ASP A 117 -12.56 1.52 21.65
C ASP A 117 -11.33 2.06 22.38
N SER A 118 -11.21 1.67 23.65
CA SER A 118 -10.09 2.08 24.52
C SER A 118 -8.74 1.52 24.06
N HIS A 119 -8.71 0.33 23.45
CA HIS A 119 -7.47 -0.24 22.93
C HIS A 119 -6.99 0.56 21.72
N PHE A 120 -7.90 0.88 20.79
CA PHE A 120 -7.59 1.77 19.67
C PHE A 120 -7.05 3.11 20.17
N GLN A 121 -7.67 3.71 21.19
CA GLN A 121 -7.21 4.98 21.76
C GLN A 121 -5.77 4.92 22.27
N GLU A 122 -5.36 3.82 22.90
CA GLU A 122 -3.97 3.62 23.36
C GLU A 122 -3.00 3.52 22.18
N VAL A 123 -3.32 2.70 21.18
CA VAL A 123 -2.49 2.51 19.98
C VAL A 123 -2.33 3.82 19.20
N ALA A 124 -3.42 4.57 19.05
CA ALA A 124 -3.48 5.83 18.32
C ALA A 124 -2.50 6.89 18.84
N GLN A 125 -2.13 6.87 20.12
CA GLN A 125 -1.15 7.80 20.69
C GLN A 125 0.23 7.67 20.03
N LYS A 126 0.64 6.44 19.68
CA LYS A 126 1.95 6.14 19.07
C LYS A 126 1.88 6.08 17.54
N PHE A 127 0.71 5.78 16.99
CA PHE A 127 0.48 5.52 15.57
C PHE A 127 -0.45 6.56 14.94
N GLN A 128 -0.11 7.84 15.06
CA GLN A 128 -0.85 8.93 14.40
C GLN A 128 -0.59 8.98 12.89
N GLY A 129 -1.49 9.60 12.12
CA GLY A 129 -1.30 9.84 10.70
C GLY A 129 -1.32 8.58 9.82
N VAL A 130 -1.76 7.43 10.35
CA VAL A 130 -2.01 6.24 9.52
C VAL A 130 -3.35 6.42 8.83
N ARG A 131 -3.30 6.78 7.55
CA ARG A 131 -4.44 6.88 6.66
C ARG A 131 -4.48 5.76 5.63
N LEU A 132 -5.59 5.65 4.93
CA LEU A 132 -5.76 4.69 3.85
C LEU A 132 -5.48 5.33 2.49
N LEU A 133 -4.74 4.63 1.64
CA LEU A 133 -4.49 5.03 0.26
C LEU A 133 -5.69 4.68 -0.64
N ARG A 134 -5.95 5.51 -1.65
CA ARG A 134 -6.91 5.25 -2.73
C ARG A 134 -6.18 4.86 -4.00
N GLN A 135 -5.95 3.56 -4.15
CA GLN A 135 -5.15 2.98 -5.22
C GLN A 135 -5.92 2.83 -6.54
N ASP A 136 -5.19 2.67 -7.62
CA ASP A 136 -5.75 2.24 -8.90
C ASP A 136 -6.30 0.80 -8.80
N PRO A 137 -7.51 0.50 -9.33
CA PRO A 137 -8.11 -0.82 -9.19
C PRO A 137 -7.30 -1.95 -9.84
N ILE A 138 -6.63 -1.73 -10.97
CA ILE A 138 -5.79 -2.74 -11.62
C ILE A 138 -4.56 -3.01 -10.75
N GLU A 139 -3.83 -1.96 -10.38
CA GLU A 139 -2.64 -2.08 -9.53
C GLU A 139 -2.96 -2.79 -8.21
N CYS A 140 -4.04 -2.38 -7.55
CA CYS A 140 -4.47 -2.96 -6.28
C CYS A 140 -4.84 -4.45 -6.44
N LEU A 141 -5.70 -4.79 -7.41
CA LEU A 141 -6.14 -6.16 -7.66
C LEU A 141 -4.96 -7.11 -7.88
N PHE A 142 -4.09 -6.83 -8.84
CA PHE A 142 -3.02 -7.76 -9.19
C PHE A 142 -1.90 -7.79 -8.14
N SER A 143 -1.69 -6.70 -7.41
CA SER A 143 -0.80 -6.68 -6.25
C SER A 143 -1.34 -7.58 -5.12
N PHE A 144 -2.64 -7.52 -4.81
CA PHE A 144 -3.23 -8.36 -3.76
C PHE A 144 -3.45 -9.82 -4.19
N ILE A 145 -3.62 -10.12 -5.48
CA ILE A 145 -3.52 -11.51 -6.00
C ILE A 145 -2.14 -12.10 -5.67
N CYS A 146 -1.08 -11.29 -5.80
CA CYS A 146 0.28 -11.68 -5.42
C CYS A 146 0.46 -11.80 -3.89
N SER A 147 -0.40 -11.18 -3.08
CA SER A 147 -0.26 -11.11 -1.62
C SER A 147 -0.69 -12.36 -0.84
N SER A 148 -1.61 -13.15 -1.39
CA SER A 148 -2.20 -14.29 -0.68
C SER A 148 -1.12 -15.20 -0.09
N ASN A 149 -1.22 -15.65 1.17
CA ASN A 149 -0.23 -16.51 1.84
C ASN A 149 1.25 -16.09 1.61
N ASN A 150 1.58 -14.85 1.95
CA ASN A 150 2.91 -14.27 1.73
C ASN A 150 3.22 -13.16 2.77
N ASN A 151 4.45 -12.63 2.78
CA ASN A 151 4.84 -11.51 3.64
C ASN A 151 5.12 -10.24 2.82
N ILE A 152 5.01 -9.08 3.46
CA ILE A 152 5.13 -7.77 2.79
C ILE A 152 6.41 -7.71 1.94
N ALA A 153 7.59 -7.97 2.50
CA ALA A 153 8.86 -7.87 1.77
C ALA A 153 8.89 -8.70 0.48
N ARG A 154 8.40 -9.94 0.51
CA ARG A 154 8.33 -10.80 -0.67
C ARG A 154 7.28 -10.32 -1.67
N ILE A 155 6.14 -9.83 -1.21
CA ILE A 155 5.11 -9.23 -2.08
C ILE A 155 5.68 -8.03 -2.80
N THR A 156 6.38 -7.15 -2.09
CA THR A 156 6.96 -5.95 -2.66
C THR A 156 7.96 -6.27 -3.78
N GLY A 157 8.82 -7.26 -3.58
CA GLY A 157 9.74 -7.72 -4.63
C GLY A 157 9.04 -8.41 -5.81
N MET A 158 7.94 -9.14 -5.58
CA MET A 158 7.16 -9.74 -6.67
C MET A 158 6.47 -8.68 -7.53
N VAL A 159 5.86 -7.67 -6.90
CA VAL A 159 5.20 -6.55 -7.60
C VAL A 159 6.23 -5.76 -8.40
N GLU A 160 7.43 -5.51 -7.86
CA GLU A 160 8.52 -4.89 -8.62
C GLU A 160 8.91 -5.68 -9.87
N ARG A 161 9.12 -7.00 -9.74
CA ARG A 161 9.45 -7.86 -10.89
C ARG A 161 8.33 -7.94 -11.92
N LEU A 162 7.07 -7.96 -11.47
CA LEU A 162 5.90 -7.92 -12.35
C LEU A 162 5.87 -6.62 -13.17
N CYS A 163 6.07 -5.47 -12.51
CA CYS A 163 6.12 -4.17 -13.20
C CYS A 163 7.33 -4.07 -14.14
N GLN A 164 8.50 -4.59 -13.74
CA GLN A 164 9.68 -4.60 -14.59
C GLN A 164 9.48 -5.41 -15.87
N ALA A 165 8.81 -6.57 -15.77
CA ALA A 165 8.64 -7.49 -16.89
C ALA A 165 7.52 -7.08 -17.86
N PHE A 166 6.44 -6.49 -17.35
CA PHE A 166 5.22 -6.25 -18.15
C PHE A 166 4.73 -4.79 -18.13
N GLY A 167 5.35 -3.93 -17.34
CA GLY A 167 4.99 -2.52 -17.20
C GLY A 167 5.86 -1.62 -18.07
N PRO A 168 5.31 -0.49 -18.57
CA PRO A 168 6.07 0.45 -19.38
C PRO A 168 7.22 1.07 -18.56
N ARG A 169 8.43 1.10 -19.11
CA ARG A 169 9.56 1.79 -18.48
C ARG A 169 9.28 3.30 -18.44
N LEU A 170 9.34 3.92 -17.26
CA LEU A 170 9.06 5.34 -17.06
C LEU A 170 10.34 6.17 -17.06
N ILE A 171 11.24 5.88 -16.12
CA ILE A 171 12.49 6.62 -15.91
C ILE A 171 13.47 5.76 -15.10
N GLN A 172 14.75 6.10 -15.19
CA GLN A 172 15.79 5.57 -14.32
C GLN A 172 16.36 6.69 -13.46
N LEU A 173 16.39 6.47 -12.14
CA LEU A 173 17.00 7.36 -11.15
C LEU A 173 18.08 6.58 -10.42
N ASP A 174 19.31 7.08 -10.45
CA ASP A 174 20.48 6.33 -9.97
C ASP A 174 20.56 4.93 -10.64
N ASP A 175 20.53 3.85 -9.86
CA ASP A 175 20.50 2.46 -10.29
C ASP A 175 19.08 1.85 -10.32
N VAL A 176 18.05 2.63 -9.97
CA VAL A 176 16.65 2.17 -9.91
C VAL A 176 15.90 2.54 -11.18
N THR A 177 15.38 1.54 -11.89
CA THR A 177 14.48 1.74 -13.04
C THR A 177 13.04 1.60 -12.60
N TYR A 178 12.24 2.66 -12.77
CA TYR A 178 10.82 2.66 -12.46
C TYR A 178 10.00 2.27 -13.69
N HIS A 179 8.97 1.46 -13.46
CA HIS A 179 8.01 1.00 -14.46
C HIS A 179 6.59 1.35 -14.00
N GLY A 180 5.71 1.68 -14.94
CA GLY A 180 4.27 1.76 -14.69
C GLY A 180 3.71 0.39 -14.32
N PHE A 181 2.48 0.34 -13.81
CA PHE A 181 1.84 -0.95 -13.59
C PHE A 181 1.44 -1.58 -14.94
N PRO A 182 1.55 -2.92 -15.11
CA PRO A 182 1.15 -3.55 -16.36
C PRO A 182 -0.34 -3.34 -16.70
N SER A 183 -0.64 -3.17 -17.98
CA SER A 183 -2.04 -3.13 -18.45
C SER A 183 -2.68 -4.52 -18.42
N LEU A 184 -4.01 -4.59 -18.46
CA LEU A 184 -4.74 -5.86 -18.62
C LEU A 184 -4.26 -6.65 -19.84
N GLN A 185 -4.02 -5.96 -20.97
CA GLN A 185 -3.58 -6.58 -22.21
C GLN A 185 -2.20 -7.22 -22.04
N ALA A 186 -1.29 -6.57 -21.32
CA ALA A 186 0.03 -7.11 -21.03
C ALA A 186 -0.05 -8.36 -20.12
N LEU A 187 -0.93 -8.35 -19.11
CA LEU A 187 -1.09 -9.47 -18.17
C LEU A 187 -1.88 -10.65 -18.75
N ALA A 188 -2.75 -10.42 -19.74
CA ALA A 188 -3.54 -11.47 -20.41
C ALA A 188 -2.77 -12.18 -21.53
N GLY A 189 -1.63 -11.63 -21.96
CA GLY A 189 -0.85 -12.10 -23.11
C GLY A 189 -0.39 -13.57 -23.03
N PRO A 190 0.13 -14.09 -24.16
CA PRO A 190 0.74 -15.41 -24.19
C PRO A 190 1.97 -15.47 -23.27
N GLU A 191 2.27 -16.65 -22.73
CA GLU A 191 3.46 -16.92 -21.90
C GLU A 191 3.60 -16.13 -20.59
N VAL A 192 2.67 -15.24 -20.24
CA VAL A 192 2.71 -14.43 -19.00
C VAL A 192 2.85 -15.32 -17.77
N GLU A 193 2.05 -16.39 -17.64
CA GLU A 193 2.16 -17.32 -16.52
C GLU A 193 3.57 -17.96 -16.44
N ALA A 194 4.10 -18.44 -17.56
CA ALA A 194 5.40 -19.10 -17.60
C ALA A 194 6.53 -18.15 -17.20
N HIS A 195 6.48 -16.91 -17.69
CA HIS A 195 7.48 -15.88 -17.36
C HIS A 195 7.35 -15.46 -15.88
N LEU A 196 6.15 -15.22 -15.36
CA LEU A 196 5.94 -14.89 -13.94
C LEU A 196 6.39 -16.02 -13.00
N ARG A 197 6.26 -17.29 -13.41
CA ARG A 197 6.82 -18.43 -12.66
C ARG A 197 8.35 -18.36 -12.58
N LYS A 198 9.04 -18.02 -13.68
CA LYS A 198 10.49 -17.81 -13.70
C LYS A 198 10.92 -16.64 -12.79
N LEU A 199 10.07 -15.62 -12.63
CA LEU A 199 10.28 -14.48 -11.72
C LEU A 199 9.92 -14.77 -10.25
N GLY A 200 9.54 -16.02 -9.92
CA GLY A 200 9.34 -16.45 -8.54
C GLY A 200 7.95 -16.17 -7.94
N LEU A 201 6.93 -15.88 -8.75
CA LEU A 201 5.55 -15.71 -8.26
C LEU A 201 4.88 -17.04 -7.87
N GLY A 202 5.46 -18.17 -8.27
CA GLY A 202 4.96 -19.51 -7.97
C GLY A 202 3.57 -19.74 -8.58
N TYR A 203 2.67 -20.38 -7.83
CA TYR A 203 1.32 -20.70 -8.32
C TYR A 203 0.46 -19.46 -8.62
N ARG A 204 0.77 -18.29 -8.03
CA ARG A 204 0.01 -17.03 -8.25
C ARG A 204 0.20 -16.47 -9.66
N ALA A 205 1.24 -16.90 -10.37
CA ALA A 205 1.44 -16.57 -11.77
C ALA A 205 0.22 -16.96 -12.63
N ARG A 206 -0.39 -18.12 -12.35
CA ARG A 206 -1.62 -18.57 -13.01
C ARG A 206 -2.78 -17.61 -12.71
N TYR A 207 -2.93 -17.18 -11.47
CA TYR A 207 -4.02 -16.29 -11.04
C TYR A 207 -3.92 -14.90 -11.67
N VAL A 208 -2.71 -14.35 -11.80
CA VAL A 208 -2.48 -13.08 -12.50
C VAL A 208 -2.93 -13.20 -13.96
N SER A 209 -2.43 -14.21 -14.69
CA SER A 209 -2.78 -14.38 -16.10
C SER A 209 -4.27 -14.70 -16.31
N ALA A 210 -4.83 -15.62 -15.52
CA ALA A 210 -6.22 -16.03 -15.65
C ALA A 210 -7.20 -14.91 -15.24
N SER A 211 -6.91 -14.12 -14.21
CA SER A 211 -7.76 -12.98 -13.84
C SER A 211 -7.71 -11.88 -14.89
N ALA A 212 -6.54 -11.59 -15.48
CA ALA A 212 -6.44 -10.61 -16.56
C ALA A 212 -7.27 -11.02 -17.79
N ARG A 213 -7.23 -12.32 -18.16
CA ARG A 213 -8.08 -12.87 -19.23
C ARG A 213 -9.56 -12.82 -18.87
N ALA A 214 -9.96 -13.31 -17.70
CA ALA A 214 -11.37 -13.29 -17.28
C ALA A 214 -11.95 -11.86 -17.32
N ILE A 215 -11.18 -10.86 -16.87
CA ILE A 215 -11.63 -9.46 -16.94
C ILE A 215 -11.82 -9.00 -18.39
N LEU A 216 -10.84 -9.24 -19.26
CA LEU A 216 -10.91 -8.79 -20.66
C LEU A 216 -11.94 -9.55 -21.49
N GLU A 217 -12.04 -10.85 -21.31
CA GLU A 217 -12.75 -11.78 -22.20
C GLU A 217 -14.19 -12.05 -21.72
N GLU A 218 -14.45 -12.01 -20.40
CA GLU A 218 -15.73 -12.46 -19.82
C GLU A 218 -16.49 -11.33 -19.10
N GLN A 219 -15.79 -10.37 -18.49
CA GLN A 219 -16.42 -9.37 -17.62
C GLN A 219 -16.68 -8.01 -18.30
N GLY A 220 -16.15 -7.77 -19.51
CA GLY A 220 -16.29 -6.48 -20.21
C GLY A 220 -15.12 -5.51 -20.02
N GLY A 221 -13.96 -6.01 -19.60
CA GLY A 221 -12.70 -5.27 -19.55
C GLY A 221 -12.58 -4.33 -18.35
N LEU A 222 -11.76 -3.28 -18.53
CA LEU A 222 -11.44 -2.33 -17.46
C LEU A 222 -12.69 -1.63 -16.88
N ALA A 223 -13.69 -1.37 -17.72
CA ALA A 223 -14.93 -0.69 -17.32
C ALA A 223 -15.67 -1.46 -16.22
N TRP A 224 -15.68 -2.80 -16.27
CA TRP A 224 -16.27 -3.64 -15.24
C TRP A 224 -15.60 -3.46 -13.88
N LEU A 225 -14.27 -3.36 -13.84
CA LEU A 225 -13.55 -3.17 -12.59
C LEU A 225 -13.73 -1.75 -12.05
N GLN A 226 -13.74 -0.75 -12.94
CA GLN A 226 -13.92 0.65 -12.56
C GLN A 226 -15.31 0.94 -12.00
N GLN A 227 -16.38 0.35 -12.57
CA GLN A 227 -17.75 0.59 -12.09
C GLN A 227 -18.00 0.03 -10.67
N LEU A 228 -17.18 -0.91 -10.19
CA LEU A 228 -17.28 -1.42 -8.81
C LEU A 228 -16.99 -0.34 -7.73
N ARG A 229 -16.38 0.79 -8.11
CA ARG A 229 -16.30 1.96 -7.21
C ARG A 229 -17.67 2.53 -6.88
N GLU A 230 -18.61 2.47 -7.81
CA GLU A 230 -19.97 3.01 -7.64
C GLU A 230 -20.96 1.95 -7.11
N SER A 231 -20.65 0.66 -7.27
CA SER A 231 -21.46 -0.44 -6.71
C SER A 231 -21.45 -0.46 -5.17
N SER A 232 -22.38 -1.18 -4.55
CA SER A 232 -22.32 -1.45 -3.11
C SER A 232 -21.07 -2.27 -2.72
N TYR A 233 -20.73 -2.30 -1.42
CA TYR A 233 -19.63 -3.15 -0.93
C TYR A 233 -19.91 -4.62 -1.22
N GLU A 234 -21.14 -5.07 -0.98
CA GLU A 234 -21.58 -6.45 -1.15
C GLU A 234 -21.48 -6.90 -2.63
N GLU A 235 -21.92 -6.04 -3.56
CA GLU A 235 -21.83 -6.31 -5.00
C GLU A 235 -20.37 -6.32 -5.47
N ALA A 236 -19.57 -5.33 -5.06
CA ALA A 236 -18.16 -5.25 -5.41
C ALA A 236 -17.39 -6.48 -4.91
N HIS A 237 -17.60 -6.86 -3.65
CA HIS A 237 -16.95 -8.02 -3.03
C HIS A 237 -17.32 -9.32 -3.74
N LYS A 238 -18.62 -9.53 -4.01
CA LYS A 238 -19.12 -10.72 -4.72
C LYS A 238 -18.58 -10.78 -6.14
N ALA A 239 -18.56 -9.66 -6.86
CA ALA A 239 -18.03 -9.57 -8.22
C ALA A 239 -16.54 -9.91 -8.27
N LEU A 240 -15.73 -9.41 -7.33
CA LEU A 240 -14.31 -9.71 -7.27
C LEU A 240 -14.01 -11.19 -6.99
N CYS A 241 -14.83 -11.85 -6.15
CA CYS A 241 -14.61 -13.25 -5.76
C CYS A 241 -14.79 -14.27 -6.90
N ILE A 242 -15.26 -13.85 -8.09
CA ILE A 242 -15.30 -14.73 -9.28
C ILE A 242 -13.91 -14.91 -9.90
N LEU A 243 -12.98 -13.98 -9.63
CA LEU A 243 -11.68 -13.95 -10.28
C LEU A 243 -10.72 -15.02 -9.72
N PRO A 244 -9.96 -15.71 -10.57
CA PRO A 244 -8.97 -16.69 -10.13
C PRO A 244 -7.96 -16.11 -9.12
N GLY A 245 -7.92 -16.69 -7.91
CA GLY A 245 -7.01 -16.27 -6.84
C GLY A 245 -7.56 -15.17 -5.92
N VAL A 246 -8.78 -14.70 -6.15
CA VAL A 246 -9.45 -13.71 -5.30
C VAL A 246 -10.45 -14.42 -4.39
N GLY A 247 -10.04 -14.68 -3.15
CA GLY A 247 -10.95 -15.08 -2.06
C GLY A 247 -11.41 -13.88 -1.24
N THR A 248 -12.25 -14.13 -0.23
CA THR A 248 -12.85 -13.11 0.66
C THR A 248 -11.87 -12.03 1.10
N LYS A 249 -10.71 -12.41 1.65
CA LYS A 249 -9.70 -11.45 2.16
C LYS A 249 -9.14 -10.55 1.06
N VAL A 250 -8.82 -11.14 -0.11
CA VAL A 250 -8.26 -10.38 -1.24
C VAL A 250 -9.31 -9.42 -1.79
N ALA A 251 -10.56 -9.87 -1.93
CA ALA A 251 -11.67 -9.01 -2.32
C ALA A 251 -11.88 -7.86 -1.33
N ASP A 252 -11.85 -8.12 -0.03
CA ASP A 252 -11.92 -7.08 1.00
C ASP A 252 -10.77 -6.07 0.89
N CYS A 253 -9.53 -6.53 0.62
CA CYS A 253 -8.40 -5.60 0.44
C CYS A 253 -8.63 -4.65 -0.73
N ILE A 254 -9.17 -5.15 -1.84
CA ILE A 254 -9.43 -4.35 -3.04
C ILE A 254 -10.62 -3.41 -2.82
N CYS A 255 -11.70 -3.90 -2.20
CA CYS A 255 -12.85 -3.09 -1.80
C CYS A 255 -12.40 -1.90 -0.93
N LEU A 256 -11.58 -2.17 0.08
CA LEU A 256 -11.09 -1.17 1.00
C LEU A 256 -10.15 -0.16 0.32
N MET A 257 -9.13 -0.63 -0.40
CA MET A 257 -7.99 0.19 -0.81
C MET A 257 -8.07 0.76 -2.22
N ALA A 258 -9.06 0.38 -3.04
CA ALA A 258 -9.18 0.88 -4.41
C ALA A 258 -10.61 1.14 -4.89
N LEU A 259 -11.62 0.57 -4.23
CA LEU A 259 -13.02 0.66 -4.65
C LEU A 259 -13.91 1.50 -3.71
N ASP A 260 -13.31 2.31 -2.84
CA ASP A 260 -14.02 3.27 -2.00
C ASP A 260 -15.06 2.62 -1.07
N LYS A 261 -14.70 1.49 -0.43
CA LYS A 261 -15.52 0.81 0.58
C LYS A 261 -14.85 0.86 1.97
N PRO A 262 -14.87 2.01 2.69
CA PRO A 262 -14.16 2.18 3.96
C PRO A 262 -14.54 1.20 5.07
N GLN A 263 -15.71 0.56 4.95
CA GLN A 263 -16.24 -0.44 5.87
C GLN A 263 -15.71 -1.86 5.63
N ALA A 264 -15.03 -2.11 4.50
CA ALA A 264 -14.45 -3.42 4.21
C ALA A 264 -13.31 -3.71 5.21
N VAL A 265 -13.36 -4.86 5.87
CA VAL A 265 -12.36 -5.26 6.88
C VAL A 265 -11.73 -6.59 6.42
N PRO A 266 -10.58 -6.54 5.73
CA PRO A 266 -9.83 -7.75 5.37
C PRO A 266 -9.45 -8.58 6.59
N VAL A 267 -10.03 -9.78 6.72
CA VAL A 267 -9.72 -10.71 7.81
C VAL A 267 -8.72 -11.77 7.36
N ASP A 268 -7.54 -11.77 7.99
CA ASP A 268 -6.52 -12.81 7.91
C ASP A 268 -6.04 -13.21 9.31
N VAL A 269 -5.00 -14.04 9.36
CA VAL A 269 -4.41 -14.50 10.63
C VAL A 269 -3.89 -13.37 11.52
N HIS A 270 -3.45 -12.23 10.96
CA HIS A 270 -3.04 -11.08 11.77
C HIS A 270 -4.26 -10.44 12.44
N MET A 271 -5.36 -10.31 11.70
CA MET A 271 -6.59 -9.78 12.29
C MET A 271 -7.16 -10.70 13.37
N TRP A 272 -7.02 -12.02 13.22
CA TRP A 272 -7.33 -12.99 14.27
C TRP A 272 -6.45 -12.81 15.51
N HIS A 273 -5.14 -12.63 15.34
CA HIS A 273 -4.23 -12.39 16.46
C HIS A 273 -4.57 -11.11 17.21
N ILE A 274 -4.83 -9.99 16.50
CA ILE A 274 -5.25 -8.72 17.10
C ILE A 274 -6.57 -8.92 17.87
N ALA A 275 -7.57 -9.55 17.25
CA ALA A 275 -8.86 -9.78 17.88
C ALA A 275 -8.77 -10.60 19.18
N GLN A 276 -7.95 -11.64 19.19
CA GLN A 276 -7.76 -12.48 20.37
C GLN A 276 -6.90 -11.81 21.45
N ARG A 277 -5.78 -11.20 21.05
CA ARG A 277 -4.80 -10.58 21.97
C ARG A 277 -5.39 -9.34 22.64
N ASP A 278 -6.03 -8.48 21.86
CA ASP A 278 -6.37 -7.12 22.29
C ASP A 278 -7.85 -6.97 22.68
N TYR A 279 -8.73 -7.84 22.17
CA TYR A 279 -10.18 -7.79 22.43
C TYR A 279 -10.73 -9.05 23.09
N SER A 280 -9.90 -10.06 23.36
CA SER A 280 -10.33 -11.38 23.86
C SER A 280 -11.49 -11.98 23.05
N TRP A 281 -11.49 -11.72 21.74
CA TRP A 281 -12.61 -12.05 20.86
C TRP A 281 -12.64 -13.54 20.53
N HIS A 282 -13.84 -14.12 20.53
CA HIS A 282 -14.12 -15.48 20.09
C HIS A 282 -15.39 -15.53 19.24
N PRO A 283 -15.48 -16.43 18.24
CA PRO A 283 -16.69 -16.58 17.45
C PRO A 283 -17.84 -17.12 18.31
N THR A 284 -19.03 -16.54 18.10
CA THR A 284 -20.28 -16.82 18.81
C THR A 284 -21.33 -17.46 17.91
N THR A 285 -21.25 -17.26 16.58
CA THR A 285 -22.27 -17.74 15.63
C THR A 285 -21.89 -19.04 14.92
N SER A 286 -20.65 -19.50 15.07
CA SER A 286 -20.14 -20.73 14.45
C SER A 286 -19.55 -21.68 15.49
N GLN A 287 -19.62 -22.98 15.21
CA GLN A 287 -18.95 -24.00 16.03
C GLN A 287 -17.42 -23.95 15.88
N ALA A 288 -16.92 -23.45 14.74
CA ALA A 288 -15.48 -23.35 14.50
C ALA A 288 -14.83 -22.39 15.49
N LYS A 289 -13.72 -22.82 16.12
CA LYS A 289 -12.96 -22.00 17.08
C LYS A 289 -11.82 -21.19 16.46
N GLY A 290 -11.58 -21.38 15.16
CA GLY A 290 -10.50 -20.71 14.42
C GLY A 290 -10.96 -20.16 13.07
N PRO A 291 -10.00 -19.72 12.23
CA PRO A 291 -10.28 -19.15 10.91
C PRO A 291 -11.08 -20.09 10.01
N SER A 292 -12.24 -19.62 9.56
CA SER A 292 -13.12 -20.29 8.60
C SER A 292 -13.93 -19.21 7.86
N PRO A 293 -14.57 -19.51 6.71
CA PRO A 293 -15.38 -18.52 6.01
C PRO A 293 -16.45 -17.85 6.90
N GLN A 294 -17.12 -18.61 7.77
CA GLN A 294 -18.16 -18.09 8.66
C GLN A 294 -17.57 -17.23 9.79
N THR A 295 -16.55 -17.73 10.47
CA THR A 295 -15.91 -17.01 11.60
C THR A 295 -15.14 -15.77 11.13
N ASN A 296 -14.56 -15.79 9.92
CA ASN A 296 -13.94 -14.61 9.33
C ASN A 296 -14.97 -13.53 9.01
N LYS A 297 -16.15 -13.92 8.50
CA LYS A 297 -17.26 -12.97 8.26
C LYS A 297 -17.77 -12.39 9.57
N GLU A 298 -17.91 -13.21 10.61
CA GLU A 298 -18.29 -12.75 11.96
C GLU A 298 -17.27 -11.76 12.52
N LEU A 299 -15.97 -12.04 12.39
CA LEU A 299 -14.92 -11.15 12.86
C LEU A 299 -14.91 -9.80 12.10
N GLY A 300 -15.09 -9.82 10.78
CA GLY A 300 -15.22 -8.59 10.00
C GLY A 300 -16.45 -7.77 10.42
N ASN A 301 -17.58 -8.44 10.72
CA ASN A 301 -18.79 -7.79 11.23
C ASN A 301 -18.59 -7.19 12.62
N PHE A 302 -17.86 -7.88 13.52
CA PHE A 302 -17.52 -7.37 14.84
C PHE A 302 -16.79 -6.03 14.74
N PHE A 303 -15.73 -5.94 13.93
CA PHE A 303 -14.98 -4.69 13.75
C PHE A 303 -15.78 -3.59 13.03
N ARG A 304 -16.64 -3.94 12.07
CA ARG A 304 -17.59 -2.98 11.48
C ARG A 304 -18.57 -2.42 12.53
N SER A 305 -19.08 -3.27 13.42
CA SER A 305 -19.98 -2.85 14.49
C SER A 305 -19.26 -1.97 15.51
N LEU A 306 -17.98 -2.22 15.77
CA LEU A 306 -17.18 -1.47 16.73
C LEU A 306 -16.79 -0.08 16.19
N TRP A 307 -16.23 -0.01 14.98
CA TRP A 307 -15.63 1.22 14.43
C TRP A 307 -16.48 1.95 13.38
N GLY A 308 -17.63 1.38 13.03
CA GLY A 308 -18.59 2.00 12.12
C GLY A 308 -18.16 2.01 10.65
N PRO A 309 -18.61 3.01 9.85
CA PRO A 309 -18.51 2.99 8.40
C PRO A 309 -17.08 3.08 7.85
N TYR A 310 -16.10 3.49 8.65
CA TYR A 310 -14.68 3.54 8.29
C TYR A 310 -13.85 2.44 9.01
N ALA A 311 -14.47 1.33 9.41
CA ALA A 311 -13.79 0.26 10.15
C ALA A 311 -12.52 -0.29 9.47
N GLY A 312 -12.46 -0.35 8.15
CA GLY A 312 -11.26 -0.77 7.42
C GLY A 312 -10.10 0.23 7.56
N TRP A 313 -10.38 1.51 7.78
CA TRP A 313 -9.34 2.50 8.06
C TRP A 313 -8.81 2.36 9.48
N ALA A 314 -9.68 2.13 10.47
CA ALA A 314 -9.25 1.81 11.84
C ALA A 314 -8.36 0.56 11.86
N GLN A 315 -8.75 -0.48 11.11
CA GLN A 315 -7.95 -1.69 10.94
C GLN A 315 -6.53 -1.37 10.42
N ALA A 316 -6.39 -0.46 9.44
CA ALA A 316 -5.10 -0.10 8.89
C ALA A 316 -4.14 0.50 9.95
N VAL A 317 -4.68 1.24 10.93
CA VAL A 317 -3.91 1.76 12.08
C VAL A 317 -3.37 0.62 12.92
N LEU A 318 -4.23 -0.31 13.34
CA LEU A 318 -3.83 -1.45 14.17
C LEU A 318 -2.87 -2.38 13.43
N PHE A 319 -3.06 -2.58 12.13
CA PHE A 319 -2.16 -3.38 11.30
C PHE A 319 -0.78 -2.74 11.18
N SER A 320 -0.71 -1.43 10.96
CA SER A 320 0.57 -0.69 10.94
C SER A 320 1.30 -0.79 12.29
N ALA A 321 0.54 -0.78 13.40
CA ALA A 321 1.08 -0.99 14.74
C ALA A 321 1.66 -2.40 14.96
N ASP A 322 0.92 -3.45 14.57
CA ASP A 322 1.33 -4.84 14.71
C ASP A 322 2.61 -5.15 13.92
N LEU A 323 2.73 -4.61 12.70
CA LEU A 323 3.94 -4.73 11.89
C LEU A 323 5.19 -4.19 12.58
N ARG A 324 5.10 -3.05 13.29
CA ARG A 324 6.26 -2.47 13.99
C ARG A 324 6.64 -3.27 15.24
N GLN A 325 5.65 -3.79 15.97
CA GLN A 325 5.92 -4.65 17.12
C GLN A 325 6.66 -5.94 16.70
N SER A 326 6.26 -6.55 15.57
CA SER A 326 6.93 -7.74 15.03
C SER A 326 8.39 -7.48 14.61
N ARG A 327 8.72 -6.28 14.13
CA ARG A 327 10.09 -5.90 13.74
C ARG A 327 10.98 -5.71 14.96
N HIS A 328 10.49 -5.03 16.00
CA HIS A 328 11.25 -4.85 17.24
C HIS A 328 11.47 -6.17 17.99
N ALA A 329 10.54 -7.13 17.91
CA ALA A 329 10.73 -8.46 18.48
C ALA A 329 11.82 -9.28 17.76
N GLN A 330 12.16 -8.93 16.52
CA GLN A 330 13.20 -9.61 15.72
C GLN A 330 14.58 -8.94 15.82
N GLU A 331 14.68 -7.72 16.38
CA GLU A 331 15.97 -7.07 16.63
C GLU A 331 16.61 -7.67 17.91
N PRO A 332 17.85 -8.21 17.84
CA PRO A 332 18.52 -8.70 19.04
C PRO A 332 18.75 -7.52 20.01
N PRO A 333 18.60 -7.71 21.34
CA PRO A 333 18.78 -6.63 22.30
C PRO A 333 20.18 -6.04 22.12
N ALA A 334 20.26 -4.71 21.96
CA ALA A 334 21.52 -4.00 21.83
C ALA A 334 22.43 -4.39 23.00
N LYS A 335 23.61 -4.97 22.70
CA LYS A 335 24.61 -5.33 23.70
C LYS A 335 24.94 -4.08 24.52
N ARG A 336 24.47 -4.03 25.78
CA ARG A 336 24.93 -3.05 26.76
C ARG A 336 26.44 -3.18 26.84
N ARG A 337 27.16 -2.18 26.30
CA ARG A 337 28.60 -2.00 26.56
C ARG A 337 28.75 -1.90 28.07
N LYS A 338 29.42 -2.89 28.68
CA LYS A 338 29.91 -2.78 30.05
C LYS A 338 30.85 -1.57 30.07
N GLY A 339 30.43 -0.51 30.75
CA GLY A 339 31.31 0.58 31.11
C GLY A 339 32.42 0.02 31.98
N SER A 340 33.63 -0.05 31.43
CA SER A 340 34.85 -0.23 32.19
C SER A 340 35.01 1.01 33.08
N LYS A 341 34.82 0.81 34.39
CA LYS A 341 35.31 1.74 35.41
C LYS A 341 36.81 1.92 35.18
N GLY A 342 37.25 3.14 34.89
CA GLY A 342 38.65 3.52 35.01
C GLY A 342 39.06 3.52 36.49
N PRO A 343 40.32 3.21 36.82
CA PRO A 343 40.78 3.26 38.20
C PRO A 343 40.95 4.72 38.62
N GLU A 344 40.56 5.02 39.86
CA GLU A 344 41.00 6.21 40.58
C GLU A 344 42.53 6.14 40.75
N GLY A 345 43.20 7.23 40.39
CA GLY A 345 44.64 7.45 40.50
C GLY A 345 44.97 8.88 40.10
#